data_AF-A0A2E1MNF2-F1
#
_entry.id   AF-A0A2E1MNF2-F1
#
_cell.length_a   1.000
_cell.length_b   1.000
_cell.length_c   1.000
_cell.angle_alpha   90.00
_cell.angle_beta   90.00
_cell.angle_gamma   90.00
#
_symmetry.space_group_name_H-M   'P 1'
#
loop_
_entity.id
_entity.type
_entity.pdbx_description
1 polymer ?
#
loop_
_entity_poly.entity_id
_entity_poly.type
_entity_poly.pdbx_seq_one_letter_code
_entity_poly.pdbx_strand_id
1 'polypeptide(L)'
;MEKPNNFGKHWSWRDRYALKSSYENGESVQNLSIKYKRTVNSIKNQINIVKIKDIIEKRQIKELLHFTDKRNINFIKKFGLLGINALGTKKIQYYSNDSKRLDGMPACICLSVSYLNRYLLRSYNAKEKRDWVQITINPIVLFTRGAYFFDSNAANKKFRDDKKYNYDYLRSADAFESMFADCVESSNGKYTREKNISKTSRPITSRKLANVPTDLQAEILVSSYIPLSYIMDFKEIDDV
;
A
#
# COMPACT_ATOMS: atom_id res chain seq x y z
N MET A 1 11.30 15.88 -27.96
CA MET A 1 9.85 16.18 -27.94
C MET A 1 9.64 17.44 -27.11
N GLU A 2 8.91 18.41 -27.64
CA GLU A 2 8.52 19.61 -26.90
C GLU A 2 7.64 19.24 -25.70
N LYS A 3 7.86 19.88 -24.55
CA LYS A 3 7.05 19.62 -23.36
C LYS A 3 5.64 20.21 -23.58
N PRO A 4 4.56 19.49 -23.25
CA PRO A 4 3.21 20.03 -23.40
C PRO A 4 3.00 21.33 -22.59
N ASN A 5 2.18 22.25 -23.07
CA ASN A 5 1.97 23.59 -22.49
C ASN A 5 1.55 23.60 -21.01
N ASN A 6 0.98 22.51 -20.49
CA ASN A 6 0.62 22.41 -19.08
C ASN A 6 1.59 21.54 -18.28
N PHE A 7 2.78 21.18 -18.76
CA PHE A 7 3.73 20.37 -17.99
C PHE A 7 3.98 20.95 -16.59
N GLY A 8 3.87 20.12 -15.54
CA GLY A 8 4.07 20.53 -14.14
C GLY A 8 2.90 21.27 -13.46
N LYS A 9 1.87 21.73 -14.19
CA LYS A 9 0.70 22.37 -13.56
C LYS A 9 -0.08 21.40 -12.67
N HIS A 10 -0.64 21.89 -11.56
CA HIS A 10 -1.47 21.09 -10.66
C HIS A 10 -2.74 20.55 -11.36
N TRP A 11 -3.26 19.41 -10.89
CA TRP A 11 -4.52 18.79 -11.35
C TRP A 11 -5.58 18.92 -10.25
N SER A 12 -6.68 19.62 -10.51
CA SER A 12 -7.80 19.66 -9.56
C SER A 12 -8.49 18.29 -9.49
N TRP A 13 -9.21 18.02 -8.39
CA TRP A 13 -10.02 16.80 -8.30
C TRP A 13 -11.10 16.74 -9.37
N ARG A 14 -11.72 17.88 -9.69
CA ARG A 14 -12.70 17.98 -10.78
C ARG A 14 -12.12 17.53 -12.11
N ASP A 15 -10.91 17.99 -12.45
CA ASP A 15 -10.23 17.60 -13.69
C ASP A 15 -9.91 16.11 -13.71
N ARG A 16 -9.45 15.55 -12.57
CA ARG A 16 -9.12 14.13 -12.47
C ARG A 16 -10.35 13.24 -12.65
N TYR A 17 -11.48 13.62 -12.04
CA TYR A 17 -12.74 12.90 -12.22
C TYR A 17 -13.26 13.00 -13.66
N ALA A 18 -13.24 14.19 -14.25
CA ALA A 18 -13.61 14.37 -15.65
C ALA A 18 -12.73 13.54 -16.59
N LEU A 19 -11.42 13.49 -16.32
CA LEU A 19 -10.47 12.67 -17.06
C LEU A 19 -10.80 11.17 -16.96
N LYS A 20 -11.05 10.67 -15.74
CA LYS A 20 -11.45 9.28 -15.50
C LYS A 20 -12.75 8.95 -16.25
N SER A 21 -13.78 9.79 -16.15
CA SER A 21 -15.05 9.58 -16.83
C SER A 21 -14.92 9.55 -18.35
N SER A 22 -14.15 10.47 -18.94
CA SER A 22 -13.86 10.43 -20.39
C SER A 22 -13.16 9.14 -20.81
N TYR A 23 -12.19 8.68 -20.03
CA TYR A 23 -11.48 7.43 -20.29
C TYR A 23 -12.41 6.20 -20.21
N GLU A 24 -13.29 6.15 -19.21
CA GLU A 24 -14.28 5.06 -19.05
C GLU A 24 -15.34 5.08 -20.17
N ASN A 25 -15.62 6.24 -20.75
CA ASN A 25 -16.47 6.39 -21.93
C ASN A 25 -15.75 6.06 -23.26
N GLY A 26 -14.54 5.51 -23.21
CA GLY A 26 -13.80 5.02 -24.38
C GLY A 26 -12.84 6.04 -25.02
N GLU A 27 -12.65 7.23 -24.44
CA GLU A 27 -11.66 8.18 -24.96
C GLU A 27 -10.23 7.65 -24.72
N SER A 28 -9.42 7.58 -25.80
CA SER A 28 -8.05 7.06 -25.70
C SER A 28 -7.15 7.97 -24.86
N VAL A 29 -6.15 7.39 -24.20
CA VAL A 29 -5.17 8.18 -23.41
C VAL A 29 -4.39 9.17 -24.28
N GLN A 30 -4.24 8.90 -25.58
CA GLN A 30 -3.62 9.78 -26.56
C GLN A 30 -4.48 11.02 -26.81
N ASN A 31 -5.79 10.84 -27.04
CA ASN A 31 -6.73 11.95 -27.23
C ASN A 31 -6.81 12.82 -25.98
N LEU A 32 -6.89 12.19 -24.81
CA LEU A 32 -6.87 12.89 -23.52
C LEU A 32 -5.55 13.66 -23.30
N SER A 33 -4.41 13.08 -23.72
CA SER A 33 -3.11 13.75 -23.64
C SER A 33 -3.10 15.07 -24.43
N ILE A 34 -3.67 15.06 -25.64
CA ILE A 34 -3.80 16.23 -26.51
C ILE A 34 -4.77 17.24 -25.89
N LYS A 35 -5.97 16.79 -25.51
CA LYS A 35 -7.05 17.62 -24.93
C LYS A 35 -6.59 18.41 -23.70
N TYR A 36 -5.91 17.74 -22.77
CA TYR A 36 -5.43 18.37 -21.53
C TYR A 36 -4.06 19.04 -21.68
N LYS A 37 -3.39 18.88 -22.83
CA LYS A 37 -2.02 19.34 -23.11
C LYS A 37 -1.04 18.83 -22.05
N ARG A 38 -1.04 17.51 -21.83
CA ARG A 38 -0.21 16.79 -20.86
C ARG A 38 0.49 15.62 -21.52
N THR A 39 1.38 14.95 -20.81
CA THR A 39 1.99 13.70 -21.29
C THR A 39 1.05 12.52 -21.05
N VAL A 40 1.14 11.49 -21.89
CA VAL A 40 0.36 10.25 -21.74
C VAL A 40 0.56 9.63 -20.35
N ASN A 41 1.79 9.66 -19.82
CA ASN A 41 2.07 9.16 -18.48
C ASN A 41 1.39 9.97 -17.39
N SER A 42 1.31 11.31 -17.54
CA SER A 42 0.57 12.15 -16.60
C SER A 42 -0.92 11.80 -16.60
N ILE A 43 -1.52 11.60 -17.78
CA ILE A 43 -2.91 11.17 -17.95
C ILE A 43 -3.15 9.83 -17.26
N LYS A 44 -2.38 8.80 -17.60
CA LYS A 44 -2.48 7.47 -16.99
C LYS A 44 -2.37 7.53 -15.47
N ASN A 45 -1.40 8.28 -14.96
CA ASN A 45 -1.21 8.44 -13.52
C ASN A 45 -2.39 9.14 -12.83
N GLN A 46 -2.99 10.17 -13.46
CA GLN A 46 -4.15 10.84 -12.87
C GLN A 46 -5.37 9.91 -12.81
N ILE A 47 -5.63 9.15 -13.89
CA ILE A 47 -6.71 8.15 -13.91
C ILE A 47 -6.48 7.11 -12.81
N ASN A 48 -5.25 6.61 -12.68
CA ASN A 48 -4.87 5.63 -11.66
C ASN A 48 -5.13 6.15 -10.24
N ILE A 49 -4.75 7.41 -9.95
CA ILE A 49 -4.99 8.04 -8.64
C ILE A 49 -6.48 8.06 -8.29
N VAL A 50 -7.35 8.43 -9.23
CA VAL A 50 -8.79 8.47 -8.98
C VAL A 50 -9.34 7.06 -8.76
N LYS A 51 -8.92 6.08 -9.58
CA LYS A 51 -9.35 4.69 -9.39
C LYS A 51 -8.95 4.13 -8.03
N ILE A 52 -7.72 4.39 -7.56
CA ILE A 52 -7.28 3.99 -6.21
C ILE A 52 -8.14 4.66 -5.14
N LYS A 53 -8.42 5.96 -5.28
CA LYS A 53 -9.29 6.68 -4.35
C LYS A 53 -10.70 6.08 -4.31
N ASP A 54 -11.29 5.77 -5.47
CA ASP A 54 -12.61 5.17 -5.55
C ASP A 54 -12.65 3.78 -4.92
N ILE A 55 -11.57 2.98 -5.03
CA ILE A 55 -11.44 1.69 -4.34
C ILE A 55 -11.44 1.89 -2.82
N ILE A 56 -10.66 2.86 -2.30
CA ILE A 56 -10.62 3.20 -0.87
C ILE A 56 -12.03 3.54 -0.36
N GLU A 57 -12.76 4.37 -1.10
CA GLU A 57 -14.11 4.81 -0.73
C GLU A 57 -15.15 3.69 -0.83
N LYS A 58 -15.19 2.97 -1.96
CA LYS A 58 -16.09 1.84 -2.20
C LYS A 58 -15.91 0.75 -1.15
N ARG A 59 -14.66 0.44 -0.80
CA ARG A 59 -14.35 -0.60 0.18
C ARG A 59 -14.45 -0.12 1.61
N GLN A 60 -14.58 1.18 1.88
CA GLN A 60 -14.56 1.76 3.23
C GLN A 60 -13.24 1.46 3.96
N ILE A 61 -12.11 1.59 3.26
CA ILE A 61 -10.78 1.46 3.86
C ILE A 61 -10.51 2.75 4.64
N LYS A 62 -10.50 2.65 5.97
CA LYS A 62 -10.32 3.81 6.86
C LYS A 62 -8.91 3.92 7.41
N GLU A 63 -8.17 2.82 7.41
CA GLU A 63 -6.85 2.75 8.03
C GLU A 63 -5.93 1.77 7.30
N LEU A 64 -4.65 2.16 7.25
CA LEU A 64 -3.53 1.28 6.98
C LEU A 64 -2.76 1.08 8.27
N LEU A 65 -2.18 -0.09 8.43
CA LEU A 65 -1.52 -0.46 9.67
C LEU A 65 -0.06 -0.81 9.40
N HIS A 66 0.83 -0.28 10.21
CA HIS A 66 2.23 -0.70 10.31
C HIS A 66 2.48 -1.16 11.74
N PHE A 67 3.46 -2.04 11.95
CA PHE A 67 3.94 -2.34 13.29
C PHE A 67 5.45 -2.23 13.36
N THR A 68 5.93 -1.78 14.51
CA THR A 68 7.35 -1.55 14.73
C THR A 68 7.69 -1.77 16.20
N ASP A 69 8.98 -1.82 16.49
CA ASP A 69 9.50 -1.83 17.85
C ASP A 69 9.21 -0.49 18.56
N LYS A 70 8.75 -0.54 19.82
CA LYS A 70 8.43 0.64 20.64
C LYS A 70 9.58 1.65 20.72
N ARG A 71 10.83 1.19 20.68
CA ARG A 71 12.03 2.03 20.70
C ARG A 71 12.13 2.98 19.49
N ASN A 72 11.46 2.66 18.37
CA ASN A 72 11.45 3.51 17.18
C ASN A 72 10.49 4.72 17.30
N ILE A 73 9.53 4.71 18.24
CA ILE A 73 8.43 5.67 18.24
C ILE A 73 8.89 7.12 18.43
N ASN A 74 9.90 7.37 19.27
CA ASN A 74 10.42 8.73 19.46
C ASN A 74 10.98 9.32 18.16
N PHE A 75 11.68 8.51 17.35
CA PHE A 75 12.19 8.95 16.06
C PHE A 75 11.08 9.09 15.01
N ILE A 76 10.09 8.20 15.01
CA ILE A 76 8.95 8.30 14.09
C ILE A 76 8.11 9.54 14.39
N LYS A 77 7.89 9.89 15.66
CA LYS A 77 7.23 11.15 16.04
C LYS A 77 8.02 12.39 15.60
N LYS A 78 9.34 12.30 15.51
CA LYS A 78 10.20 13.41 15.09
C LYS A 78 10.33 13.54 13.56
N PHE A 79 10.43 12.43 12.85
CA PHE A 79 10.83 12.39 11.43
C PHE A 79 9.79 11.79 10.49
N GLY A 80 8.65 11.32 11.00
CA GLY A 80 7.73 10.45 10.29
C GLY A 80 8.30 9.04 10.10
N LEU A 81 7.57 8.22 9.34
CA LEU A 81 8.00 6.85 9.06
C LEU A 81 8.90 6.85 7.82
N LEU A 82 10.12 6.33 7.97
CA LEU A 82 11.15 6.33 6.92
C LEU A 82 11.48 4.90 6.52
N GLY A 83 11.73 4.69 5.22
CA GLY A 83 12.31 3.44 4.72
C GLY A 83 13.76 3.27 5.20
N ILE A 84 14.24 2.03 5.19
CA ILE A 84 15.57 1.66 5.73
C ILE A 84 16.69 2.45 5.05
N ASN A 85 16.62 2.63 3.73
CA ASN A 85 17.60 3.44 3.00
C ASN A 85 17.68 4.88 3.52
N ALA A 86 16.53 5.52 3.76
CA ALA A 86 16.48 6.89 4.25
C ALA A 86 16.98 7.01 5.70
N LEU A 87 16.70 6.01 6.55
CA LEU A 87 17.25 5.92 7.91
C LEU A 87 18.78 5.83 7.88
N GLY A 88 19.33 4.97 7.01
CA GLY A 88 20.77 4.81 6.83
C GLY A 88 21.45 6.08 6.33
N THR A 89 20.92 6.70 5.26
CA THR A 89 21.46 7.96 4.72
C THR A 89 21.45 9.08 5.75
N LYS A 90 20.41 9.16 6.59
CA LYS A 90 20.28 10.17 7.64
C LYS A 90 20.98 9.79 8.95
N LYS A 91 21.60 8.60 9.03
CA LYS A 91 22.22 8.05 10.24
C LYS A 91 21.28 8.07 11.46
N ILE A 92 19.99 7.80 11.24
CA ILE A 92 18.99 7.72 12.30
C ILE A 92 19.04 6.30 12.87
N GLN A 93 19.14 6.19 14.20
CA GLN A 93 19.07 4.90 14.89
C GLN A 93 17.68 4.29 14.73
N TYR A 94 17.61 2.99 14.46
CA TYR A 94 16.37 2.25 14.31
C TYR A 94 16.54 0.78 14.68
N TYR A 95 15.43 0.13 15.02
CA TYR A 95 15.33 -1.30 15.31
C TYR A 95 14.56 -1.98 14.19
N SER A 96 15.26 -2.75 13.36
CA SER A 96 14.65 -3.41 12.19
C SER A 96 13.82 -4.62 12.59
N ASN A 97 12.65 -4.78 11.95
CA ASN A 97 11.85 -6.00 12.03
C ASN A 97 12.36 -7.07 11.05
N ASP A 98 12.79 -6.63 9.87
CA ASP A 98 13.22 -7.49 8.77
C ASP A 98 14.52 -6.96 8.18
N SER A 99 15.63 -7.56 8.60
CA SER A 99 16.96 -7.23 8.06
C SER A 99 17.20 -7.81 6.68
N LYS A 100 16.43 -8.83 6.26
CA LYS A 100 16.67 -9.55 5.01
C LYS A 100 15.96 -8.92 3.83
N ARG A 101 14.79 -8.29 4.05
CA ARG A 101 13.99 -7.60 3.01
C ARG A 101 13.94 -8.39 1.70
N LEU A 102 13.45 -9.63 1.78
CA LEU A 102 13.43 -10.58 0.66
C LEU A 102 12.51 -10.13 -0.50
N ASP A 103 11.69 -9.10 -0.28
CA ASP A 103 10.95 -8.37 -1.31
C ASP A 103 11.86 -7.52 -2.23
N GLY A 104 13.09 -7.20 -1.81
CA GLY A 104 14.05 -6.45 -2.59
C GLY A 104 13.79 -4.94 -2.67
N MET A 105 12.87 -4.38 -1.87
CA MET A 105 12.48 -2.97 -1.92
C MET A 105 12.84 -2.20 -0.64
N PRO A 106 14.11 -2.17 -0.19
CA PRO A 106 14.51 -1.64 1.13
C PRO A 106 14.18 -0.16 1.37
N ALA A 107 13.95 0.60 0.29
CA ALA A 107 13.47 1.97 0.38
C ALA A 107 11.98 2.08 0.78
N CYS A 108 11.17 1.02 0.63
CA CYS A 108 9.75 1.07 0.91
C CYS A 108 9.42 0.71 2.36
N ILE A 109 8.26 1.20 2.79
CA ILE A 109 7.62 0.96 4.09
C ILE A 109 6.48 -0.02 3.86
N CYS A 110 6.46 -1.12 4.61
CA CYS A 110 5.43 -2.15 4.51
C CYS A 110 4.21 -1.81 5.38
N LEU A 111 3.03 -1.82 4.77
CA LEU A 111 1.73 -1.57 5.40
C LEU A 111 0.77 -2.74 5.17
N SER A 112 -0.12 -2.97 6.12
CA SER A 112 -1.29 -3.84 5.97
C SER A 112 -2.57 -3.02 5.82
N VAL A 113 -3.62 -3.57 5.20
CA VAL A 113 -4.90 -2.87 4.98
C VAL A 113 -5.93 -3.35 6.00
N SER A 114 -6.45 -2.45 6.84
CA SER A 114 -7.52 -2.68 7.85
C SER A 114 -7.28 -3.78 8.89
N TYR A 115 -6.26 -4.62 8.72
CA TYR A 115 -5.91 -5.71 9.62
C TYR A 115 -4.39 -5.93 9.56
N LEU A 116 -3.75 -5.96 10.74
CA LEU A 116 -2.31 -6.11 10.84
C LEU A 116 -1.88 -7.51 10.38
N ASN A 117 -0.76 -7.62 9.68
CA ASN A 117 -0.16 -8.92 9.35
C ASN A 117 0.33 -9.63 10.63
N ARG A 118 -0.59 -10.33 11.31
CA ARG A 118 -0.32 -11.05 12.57
C ARG A 118 0.64 -12.22 12.38
N TYR A 119 0.74 -12.77 11.17
CA TYR A 119 1.71 -13.84 10.86
C TYR A 119 3.14 -13.33 10.98
N LEU A 120 3.45 -12.17 10.37
CA LEU A 120 4.77 -11.55 10.49
C LEU A 120 5.03 -11.05 11.90
N LEU A 121 4.06 -10.39 12.54
CA LEU A 121 4.22 -9.91 13.91
C LEU A 121 4.60 -11.06 14.87
N ARG A 122 3.88 -12.19 14.81
CA ARG A 122 4.20 -13.38 15.62
C ARG A 122 5.55 -13.97 15.27
N SER A 123 5.88 -14.07 13.98
CA SER A 123 7.18 -14.58 13.53
C SER A 123 8.35 -13.74 14.05
N TYR A 124 8.25 -12.41 14.00
CA TYR A 124 9.29 -11.53 14.52
C TYR A 124 9.36 -11.57 16.05
N ASN A 125 8.22 -11.58 16.74
CA ASN A 125 8.17 -11.67 18.21
C ASN A 125 8.67 -13.02 18.76
N ALA A 126 8.54 -14.11 17.98
CA ALA A 126 9.09 -15.40 18.35
C ALA A 126 10.62 -15.46 18.21
N LYS A 127 11.19 -14.68 17.28
CA LYS A 127 12.66 -14.58 17.10
C LYS A 127 13.30 -13.70 18.16
N GLU A 128 12.67 -12.58 18.49
CA GLU A 128 13.13 -11.64 19.52
C GLU A 128 11.91 -10.98 20.16
N LYS A 129 11.76 -11.17 21.48
CA LYS A 129 10.67 -10.54 22.24
C LYS A 129 10.89 -9.04 22.30
N ARG A 130 9.87 -8.28 21.94
CA ARG A 130 9.90 -6.82 21.85
C ARG A 130 8.56 -6.26 22.29
N ASP A 131 8.59 -5.01 22.75
CA ASP A 131 7.37 -4.23 22.89
C ASP A 131 6.99 -3.69 21.52
N TRP A 132 5.80 -4.07 21.04
CA TRP A 132 5.34 -3.72 19.70
C TRP A 132 4.37 -2.56 19.74
N VAL A 133 4.48 -1.69 18.74
CA VAL A 133 3.55 -0.58 18.53
C VAL A 133 2.96 -0.69 17.14
N GLN A 134 1.63 -0.68 17.08
CA GLN A 134 0.87 -0.46 15.86
C GLN A 134 0.82 1.04 15.56
N ILE A 135 1.05 1.38 14.30
CA ILE A 135 0.90 2.73 13.76
C ILE A 135 -0.26 2.72 12.78
N THR A 136 -1.25 3.56 13.04
CA THR A 136 -2.41 3.73 12.16
C THR A 136 -2.12 4.87 11.19
N ILE A 137 -2.26 4.62 9.89
CA ILE A 137 -1.86 5.51 8.80
C ILE A 137 -3.07 5.81 7.91
N ASN A 138 -3.21 7.08 7.52
CA ASN A 138 -4.26 7.55 6.64
C ASN A 138 -4.12 6.95 5.23
N PRO A 139 -5.15 6.26 4.69
CA PRO A 139 -5.12 5.63 3.36
C PRO A 139 -4.82 6.56 2.18
N ILE A 140 -4.92 7.88 2.35
CA ILE A 140 -4.54 8.88 1.32
C ILE A 140 -3.11 8.65 0.81
N VAL A 141 -2.21 8.09 1.63
CA VAL A 141 -0.83 7.78 1.21
C VAL A 141 -0.75 6.88 -0.02
N LEU A 142 -1.75 6.02 -0.28
CA LEU A 142 -1.75 5.07 -1.39
C LEU A 142 -1.70 5.75 -2.76
N PHE A 143 -2.24 6.97 -2.87
CA PHE A 143 -2.25 7.72 -4.12
C PHE A 143 -1.47 9.04 -4.07
N THR A 144 -0.88 9.41 -2.92
CA THR A 144 -0.03 10.61 -2.77
C THR A 144 1.45 10.32 -2.56
N ARG A 145 1.82 9.10 -2.14
CA ARG A 145 3.22 8.74 -1.79
C ARG A 145 3.86 7.69 -2.68
N GLY A 146 3.13 7.14 -3.64
CA GLY A 146 3.59 6.05 -4.50
C GLY A 146 3.58 4.72 -3.74
N ALA A 147 2.67 3.84 -4.15
CA ALA A 147 2.45 2.55 -3.51
C ALA A 147 2.58 1.40 -4.51
N TYR A 148 2.99 0.24 -4.02
CA TYR A 148 2.97 -1.04 -4.73
C TYR A 148 2.05 -1.99 -3.97
N PHE A 149 1.18 -2.68 -4.69
CA PHE A 149 0.11 -3.49 -4.13
C PHE A 149 0.41 -4.97 -4.35
N PHE A 150 0.53 -5.73 -3.27
CA PHE A 150 0.79 -7.16 -3.29
C PHE A 150 -0.41 -7.87 -2.67
N ASP A 151 -1.09 -8.70 -3.46
CA ASP A 151 -2.25 -9.49 -3.03
C ASP A 151 -1.89 -10.63 -2.05
N SER A 152 -0.60 -10.85 -1.78
CA SER A 152 -0.04 -11.73 -0.75
C SER A 152 1.25 -11.08 -0.20
N ASN A 153 2.04 -11.79 0.61
CA ASN A 153 3.30 -11.28 1.15
C ASN A 153 4.23 -10.82 0.02
N ALA A 154 4.82 -9.63 0.10
CA ALA A 154 5.62 -9.04 -0.98
C ALA A 154 6.89 -9.84 -1.31
N ALA A 155 7.39 -10.66 -0.39
CA ALA A 155 8.52 -11.57 -0.64
C ALA A 155 8.11 -12.88 -1.35
N ASN A 156 6.82 -13.09 -1.63
CA ASN A 156 6.34 -14.27 -2.33
C ASN A 156 6.99 -14.41 -3.70
N LYS A 157 7.39 -15.64 -4.05
CA LYS A 157 8.08 -15.95 -5.30
C LYS A 157 7.29 -15.53 -6.55
N LYS A 158 5.96 -15.56 -6.52
CA LYS A 158 5.13 -15.17 -7.68
C LYS A 158 5.42 -13.75 -8.17
N PHE A 159 5.78 -12.84 -7.27
CA PHE A 159 6.07 -11.45 -7.64
C PHE A 159 7.44 -11.27 -8.29
N ARG A 160 8.33 -12.27 -8.19
CA ARG A 160 9.63 -12.29 -8.88
C ARG A 160 9.60 -13.15 -10.15
N ASP A 161 8.84 -14.23 -10.12
CA ASP A 161 8.89 -15.28 -11.15
C ASP A 161 7.87 -15.03 -12.29
N ASP A 162 6.74 -14.38 -12.00
CA ASP A 162 5.70 -14.08 -13.00
C ASP A 162 5.79 -12.63 -13.50
N LYS A 163 6.05 -12.48 -14.81
CA LYS A 163 6.19 -11.20 -15.52
C LYS A 163 4.94 -10.31 -15.44
N LYS A 164 3.77 -10.88 -15.13
CA LYS A 164 2.54 -10.12 -14.87
C LYS A 164 2.73 -9.10 -13.76
N TYR A 165 3.48 -9.44 -12.70
CA TYR A 165 3.68 -8.59 -11.52
C TYR A 165 4.84 -7.61 -11.67
N ASN A 166 4.99 -7.01 -12.85
CA ASN A 166 5.95 -5.92 -13.04
C ASN A 166 5.54 -4.67 -12.24
N TYR A 167 6.47 -3.73 -12.07
CA TYR A 167 6.24 -2.52 -11.27
C TYR A 167 5.14 -1.60 -11.81
N ASP A 168 4.82 -1.64 -13.11
CA ASP A 168 3.73 -0.84 -13.66
C ASP A 168 2.37 -1.41 -13.25
N TYR A 169 2.22 -2.75 -13.29
CA TYR A 169 1.05 -3.43 -12.74
C TYR A 169 0.95 -3.22 -11.24
N LEU A 170 2.02 -3.44 -10.47
CA LEU A 170 1.97 -3.34 -9.00
C LEU A 170 1.64 -1.94 -8.48
N ARG A 171 1.84 -0.88 -9.28
CA ARG A 171 1.41 0.50 -8.94
C ARG A 171 -0.03 0.82 -9.38
N SER A 172 -0.69 -0.09 -10.08
CA SER A 172 -2.00 0.14 -10.68
C SER A 172 -3.14 -0.06 -9.68
N ALA A 173 -4.25 0.61 -9.94
CA ALA A 173 -5.52 0.37 -9.24
C ALA A 173 -6.00 -1.08 -9.40
N ASP A 174 -5.68 -1.74 -10.52
CA ASP A 174 -6.07 -3.13 -10.75
C ASP A 174 -5.31 -4.08 -9.82
N ALA A 175 -4.02 -3.84 -9.58
CA ALA A 175 -3.26 -4.58 -8.57
C ALA A 175 -3.83 -4.33 -7.16
N PHE A 176 -4.19 -3.09 -6.83
CA PHE A 176 -4.83 -2.79 -5.55
C PHE A 176 -6.16 -3.52 -5.38
N GLU A 177 -7.03 -3.49 -6.40
CA GLU A 177 -8.32 -4.19 -6.36
C GLU A 177 -8.14 -5.71 -6.27
N SER A 178 -7.11 -6.27 -6.91
CA SER A 178 -6.81 -7.71 -6.87
C SER A 178 -6.49 -8.24 -5.47
N MET A 179 -6.01 -7.39 -4.55
CA MET A 179 -5.81 -7.78 -3.15
C MET A 179 -7.11 -8.27 -2.47
N PHE A 180 -8.26 -7.90 -3.02
CA PHE A 180 -9.58 -8.22 -2.48
C PHE A 180 -10.37 -9.23 -3.35
N ALA A 181 -9.74 -9.85 -4.34
CA ALA A 181 -10.38 -10.86 -5.21
C ALA A 181 -10.96 -12.02 -4.39
N ASP A 182 -12.01 -12.69 -4.87
CA ASP A 182 -12.62 -13.81 -4.12
C ASP A 182 -11.63 -14.93 -3.81
N CYS A 183 -10.61 -15.04 -4.65
CA CYS A 183 -9.51 -15.96 -4.50
C CYS A 183 -8.16 -15.30 -4.82
N VAL A 184 -7.17 -15.54 -3.96
CA VAL A 184 -5.76 -15.22 -4.19
C VAL A 184 -4.93 -16.50 -4.16
N GLU A 185 -4.10 -16.68 -5.19
CA GLU A 185 -3.12 -17.75 -5.24
C GLU A 185 -1.75 -17.27 -4.78
N SER A 186 -1.06 -18.10 -4.03
CA SER A 186 0.26 -17.84 -3.47
C SER A 186 1.06 -19.14 -3.52
N SER A 187 2.39 -19.06 -3.43
CA SER A 187 3.25 -20.24 -3.32
C SER A 187 2.86 -21.17 -2.16
N ASN A 188 2.16 -20.64 -1.15
CA ASN A 188 1.70 -21.37 0.04
C ASN A 188 0.28 -21.95 -0.12
N GLY A 189 -0.34 -21.79 -1.29
CA GLY A 189 -1.68 -22.30 -1.60
C GLY A 189 -2.68 -21.23 -2.00
N LYS A 190 -3.96 -21.64 -2.01
CA LYS A 190 -5.11 -20.85 -2.46
C LYS A 190 -5.90 -20.30 -1.26
N TYR A 191 -6.07 -18.99 -1.22
CA TYR A 191 -6.80 -18.27 -0.18
C TYR A 191 -8.13 -17.77 -0.72
N THR A 192 -9.20 -17.96 0.05
CA THR A 192 -10.53 -17.44 -0.29
C THR A 192 -11.04 -16.55 0.81
N ARG A 193 -11.92 -15.60 0.45
CA ARG A 193 -12.50 -14.66 1.41
C ARG A 193 -13.20 -15.35 2.58
N GLU A 194 -13.91 -16.44 2.31
CA GLU A 194 -14.59 -17.28 3.31
C GLU A 194 -13.62 -17.90 4.32
N LYS A 195 -12.46 -18.41 3.86
CA LYS A 195 -11.45 -19.04 4.72
C LYS A 195 -10.75 -18.05 5.67
N ASN A 196 -10.75 -16.76 5.34
CA ASN A 196 -10.21 -15.74 6.26
C ASN A 196 -11.12 -15.51 7.46
N ILE A 197 -12.43 -15.69 7.32
CA ILE A 197 -13.40 -15.54 8.42
C ILE A 197 -13.07 -16.54 9.53
N SER A 198 -12.78 -17.79 9.16
CA SER A 198 -12.57 -18.88 10.12
C SER A 198 -11.20 -18.90 10.80
N LYS A 199 -10.17 -18.25 10.22
CA LYS A 199 -8.79 -18.24 10.76
C LYS A 199 -8.49 -17.10 11.72
N THR A 200 -9.41 -16.17 11.91
CA THR A 200 -9.21 -15.03 12.80
C THR A 200 -9.76 -15.30 14.19
N SER A 201 -8.97 -15.03 15.23
CA SER A 201 -9.33 -15.20 16.65
C SER A 201 -10.47 -14.26 17.09
N ARG A 202 -10.85 -13.29 16.25
CA ARG A 202 -12.00 -12.40 16.43
C ARG A 202 -12.84 -12.47 15.16
N PRO A 203 -14.14 -12.79 15.22
CA PRO A 203 -14.96 -12.92 14.03
C PRO A 203 -14.91 -11.63 13.21
N ILE A 204 -14.41 -11.73 11.97
CA ILE A 204 -14.51 -10.65 10.99
C ILE A 204 -15.98 -10.61 10.55
N THR A 205 -16.68 -9.53 10.89
CA THR A 205 -18.04 -9.29 10.39
C THR A 205 -18.03 -9.19 8.86
N SER A 206 -19.12 -9.57 8.19
CA SER A 206 -19.27 -9.45 6.72
C SER A 206 -18.86 -8.07 6.18
N ARG A 207 -19.18 -7.01 6.93
CA ARG A 207 -18.79 -5.61 6.62
C ARG A 207 -17.28 -5.36 6.73
N LYS A 208 -16.60 -6.02 7.67
CA LYS A 208 -15.14 -5.94 7.86
C LYS A 208 -14.37 -6.83 6.87
N LEU A 209 -15.01 -7.77 6.18
CA LEU A 209 -14.37 -8.43 5.04
C LEU A 209 -14.13 -7.46 3.89
N ALA A 210 -15.06 -6.55 3.59
CA ALA A 210 -15.01 -5.71 2.39
C ALA A 210 -13.72 -4.90 2.22
N ASN A 211 -13.10 -4.47 3.34
CA ASN A 211 -11.87 -3.69 3.41
C ASN A 211 -10.64 -4.48 3.87
N VAL A 212 -10.74 -5.80 4.05
CA VAL A 212 -9.62 -6.68 4.38
C VAL A 212 -9.22 -7.48 3.14
N PRO A 213 -7.92 -7.58 2.81
CA PRO A 213 -7.44 -8.39 1.71
C PRO A 213 -7.78 -9.88 1.86
N THR A 214 -7.79 -10.59 0.74
CA THR A 214 -8.11 -12.03 0.69
C THR A 214 -6.97 -12.91 1.18
N ASP A 215 -5.73 -12.44 1.16
CA ASP A 215 -4.64 -13.02 1.93
C ASP A 215 -4.32 -12.07 3.09
N LEU A 216 -4.38 -12.55 4.34
CA LEU A 216 -4.04 -11.74 5.52
C LEU A 216 -2.55 -11.39 5.59
N GLN A 217 -1.72 -11.99 4.74
CA GLN A 217 -0.33 -11.62 4.55
C GLN A 217 -0.11 -10.61 3.42
N ALA A 218 -1.17 -10.14 2.74
CA ALA A 218 -1.09 -9.11 1.71
C ALA A 218 -0.42 -7.83 2.24
N GLU A 219 0.40 -7.21 1.42
CA GLU A 219 1.22 -6.06 1.80
C GLU A 219 1.09 -4.92 0.79
N ILE A 220 1.14 -3.70 1.31
CA ILE A 220 1.34 -2.49 0.51
C ILE A 220 2.72 -1.95 0.83
N LEU A 221 3.53 -1.72 -0.20
CA LEU A 221 4.82 -1.07 -0.05
C LEU A 221 4.70 0.40 -0.47
N VAL A 222 4.83 1.33 0.48
CA VAL A 222 4.82 2.78 0.22
C VAL A 222 6.24 3.32 0.13
N SER A 223 6.51 4.15 -0.87
CA SER A 223 7.87 4.59 -1.19
C SER A 223 8.46 5.55 -0.14
N SER A 224 9.62 5.19 0.40
CA SER A 224 10.63 6.03 1.09
C SER A 224 10.24 6.74 2.38
N TYR A 225 9.07 7.38 2.45
CA TYR A 225 8.74 8.30 3.53
C TYR A 225 7.22 8.50 3.66
N ILE A 226 6.70 8.38 4.88
CA ILE A 226 5.34 8.78 5.25
C ILE A 226 5.45 9.88 6.31
N PRO A 227 5.06 11.13 5.98
CA PRO A 227 5.03 12.23 6.94
C PRO A 227 4.16 11.95 8.16
N LEU A 228 4.51 12.56 9.29
CA LEU A 228 3.73 12.48 10.53
C LEU A 228 2.28 12.93 10.34
N SER A 229 2.01 13.87 9.43
CA SER A 229 0.64 14.33 9.12
C SER A 229 -0.28 13.26 8.54
N TYR A 230 0.26 12.12 8.09
CA TYR A 230 -0.53 10.96 7.66
C TYR A 230 -0.65 9.89 8.75
N ILE A 231 0.07 10.02 9.87
CA ILE A 231 -0.04 9.10 11.00
C ILE A 231 -1.19 9.58 11.88
N MET A 232 -2.16 8.69 12.10
CA MET A 232 -3.38 8.98 12.83
C MET A 232 -3.31 8.54 14.30
N ASP A 233 -2.59 7.45 14.60
CA ASP A 233 -2.51 6.91 15.96
C ASP A 233 -1.27 6.02 16.17
N PHE A 234 -0.87 5.88 17.44
CA PHE A 234 0.14 4.94 17.91
C PHE A 234 -0.44 4.13 19.07
N LYS A 235 -0.50 2.80 18.92
CA LYS A 235 -1.09 1.90 19.91
C LYS A 235 -0.14 0.77 20.27
N GLU A 236 0.16 0.60 21.55
CA GLU A 236 0.91 -0.56 22.04
C GLU A 236 0.12 -1.85 21.79
N ILE A 237 0.82 -2.93 21.43
CA ILE A 237 0.22 -4.24 21.17
C ILE A 237 0.50 -5.13 22.37
N ASP A 238 -0.49 -5.26 23.25
CA ASP A 238 -0.35 -6.01 24.51
C ASP A 238 -0.26 -7.53 24.28
N ASP A 239 -0.91 -8.06 23.22
CA ASP A 239 -0.96 -9.50 22.90
C ASP A 239 -0.53 -9.79 21.46
N VAL A 240 0.59 -10.52 21.30
CA VAL A 240 1.17 -10.91 20.00
C VAL A 240 0.93 -12.38 19.65
#